data_AF-A0A522SQ15-F1
#
_entry.id   AF-A0A522SQ15-F1
#
_cell.length_a   1.000
_cell.length_b   1.000
_cell.length_c   1.000
_cell.angle_alpha   90.00
_cell.angle_beta   90.00
_cell.angle_gamma   90.00
#
_symmetry.space_group_name_H-M   'P 1'
#
loop_
_entity.id
_entity.type
_entity.pdbx_description
1 polymer ?
#
loop_
_entity_poly.entity_id
_entity_poly.type
_entity_poly.pdbx_seq_one_letter_code
_entity_poly.pdbx_strand_id
1 'polypeptide(L)' 'SWQIVPSIMLKFLADPDREKAARVMQAMMKMVKLDIAALQAAYDGRG' A
#
# COMPACT_ATOMS: atom_id res chain seq x y z
N SER A 1 0.62 17.12 10.56
CA SER A 1 -0.02 16.80 9.26
C SER A 1 -1.03 15.69 9.51
N TRP A 2 -2.29 15.89 9.13
CA TRP A 2 -3.29 14.83 9.21
C TRP A 2 -3.21 14.00 7.93
N GLN A 3 -2.80 12.74 8.06
CA GLN A 3 -2.67 11.83 6.92
C GLN A 3 -3.97 11.03 6.81
N ILE A 4 -4.64 11.15 5.67
CA ILE A 4 -5.83 10.38 5.36
C ILE A 4 -5.36 8.97 5.01
N VAL A 5 -5.51 8.04 5.96
CA VAL A 5 -5.21 6.62 5.74
C VAL A 5 -6.47 5.92 5.24
N PRO A 6 -6.50 5.41 4.00
CA PRO A 6 -7.66 4.72 3.47
C PRO A 6 -7.80 3.32 4.06
N SER A 7 -9.04 2.88 4.30
CA SER A 7 -9.37 1.60 4.95
C SER A 7 -8.81 0.37 4.20
N ILE A 8 -8.59 0.51 2.89
CA ILE A 8 -7.99 -0.54 2.07
C ILE A 8 -6.51 -0.79 2.41
N MET A 9 -5.80 0.22 2.92
CA MET A 9 -4.41 0.08 3.35
C MET A 9 -4.31 -0.84 4.57
N LEU A 10 -5.25 -0.72 5.50
CA LEU A 10 -5.40 -1.65 6.63
C LEU A 10 -5.68 -3.08 6.15
N LYS A 11 -6.49 -3.25 5.10
CA LYS A 11 -6.71 -4.57 4.48
C LYS A 11 -5.45 -5.16 3.87
N PHE A 12 -4.65 -4.37 3.15
CA PHE A 12 -3.40 -4.85 2.55
C PHE A 12 -2.33 -5.19 3.58
N LEU A 13 -2.25 -4.43 4.67
CA LEU A 13 -1.32 -4.69 5.76
C LEU A 13 -1.75 -5.87 6.64
N ALA A 14 -3.05 -6.12 6.75
CA ALA A 14 -3.62 -7.28 7.44
C ALA A 14 -3.70 -8.54 6.56
N ASP A 15 -3.25 -8.45 5.30
CA ASP A 15 -3.27 -9.60 4.41
C ASP A 15 -2.26 -10.66 4.89
N PRO A 16 -2.62 -11.97 4.89
CA PRO A 16 -1.70 -13.03 5.27
C PRO A 16 -0.49 -13.15 4.34
N ASP A 17 -0.58 -12.61 3.12
CA ASP A 17 0.49 -12.61 2.13
C ASP A 17 1.52 -11.49 2.42
N ARG A 18 2.52 -11.84 3.23
CA ARG A 18 3.58 -10.92 3.67
C ARG A 18 4.35 -10.28 2.51
N GLU A 19 4.45 -10.95 1.36
CA GLU A 19 5.13 -10.40 0.19
C GLU A 19 4.35 -9.23 -0.41
N LYS A 20 3.03 -9.35 -0.51
CA LYS A 20 2.17 -8.26 -0.98
C LYS A 20 2.20 -7.07 -0.01
N ALA A 21 2.10 -7.33 1.29
CA ALA A 21 2.22 -6.30 2.31
C ALA A 21 3.58 -5.56 2.24
N ALA A 22 4.67 -6.29 2.02
CA ALA A 22 6.00 -5.70 1.86
C ALA A 22 6.11 -4.78 0.63
N ARG A 23 5.48 -5.14 -0.50
CA ARG A 23 5.45 -4.29 -1.71
C ARG A 23 4.68 -3.00 -1.48
N VAL A 24 3.51 -3.08 -0.83
CA VAL A 24 2.71 -1.91 -0.46
C VAL A 24 3.50 -0.99 0.47
N MET A 25 4.19 -1.55 1.47
CA MET A 25 5.05 -0.78 2.38
C MET A 25 6.22 -0.10 1.65
N GLN A 26 6.89 -0.81 0.73
CA GLN A 26 7.94 -0.25 -0.12
C GLN A 26 7.43 0.89 -1.02
N ALA A 27 6.25 0.73 -1.62
CA ALA A 27 5.63 1.77 -2.43
C ALA A 27 5.26 3.00 -1.58
N MET A 28 4.69 2.78 -0.39
CA MET A 28 4.39 3.86 0.56
C MET A 28 5.63 4.65 0.98
N MET A 29 6.77 3.98 1.23
CA MET A 29 8.01 4.67 1.61
C MET A 29 8.54 5.60 0.51
N LYS A 30 8.21 5.31 -0.76
CA LYS A 30 8.58 6.15 -1.90
C LYS A 30 7.57 7.24 -2.20
N MET A 31 6.38 7.21 -1.58
CA MET A 31 5.29 8.13 -1.85
C MET A 31 5.20 9.23 -0.80
N VAL A 32 5.29 10.48 -1.25
CA VAL A 32 5.01 11.66 -0.40
C VAL A 32 3.49 11.89 -0.27
N LYS A 33 2.70 11.37 -1.21
CA LYS A 33 1.24 11.44 -1.23
C LYS A 33 0.68 10.03 -1.50
N LEU A 34 -0.27 9.60 -0.66
CA LEU A 34 -0.93 8.30 -0.77
C LEU A 34 -1.74 8.24 -2.08
N ASP A 35 -1.26 7.43 -3.03
CA ASP A 35 -1.99 7.08 -4.25
C ASP A 35 -2.52 5.65 -4.14
N ILE A 36 -3.84 5.53 -4.01
CA ILE A 36 -4.51 4.24 -3.83
C ILE A 36 -4.32 3.34 -5.06
N ALA A 37 -4.31 3.91 -6.27
CA ALA A 37 -4.15 3.15 -7.50
C ALA A 37 -2.73 2.57 -7.62
N ALA A 38 -1.73 3.38 -7.29
CA ALA A 38 -0.34 2.94 -7.28
C ALA A 38 -0.07 1.89 -6.18
N LEU A 39 -0.72 2.01 -5.02
CA LEU A 39 -0.64 1.01 -3.96
C LEU A 39 -1.36 -0.29 -4.33
N GLN A 40 -2.52 -0.21 -4.99
CA GLN A 40 -3.21 -1.38 -5.53
C GLN A 40 -2.36 -2.09 -6.59
N ALA A 41 -1.68 -1.36 -7.46
CA ALA A 41 -0.77 -1.94 -8.45
C ALA A 41 0.43 -2.64 -7.80
N ALA A 42 1.03 -2.02 -6.77
CA ALA A 42 2.10 -2.63 -5.98
C ALA A 42 1.64 -3.88 -5.23
N TYR A 43 0.41 -3.86 -4.70
CA TYR A 43 -0.24 -5.00 -4.05
C TYR A 43 -0.50 -6.15 -5.04
N ASP A 44 -1.04 -5.85 -6.22
CA ASP A 44 -1.32 -6.82 -7.28
C ASP A 44 -0.04 -7.36 -7.94
N GLY A 45 1.12 -6.75 -7.69
CA GLY A 45 2.37 -7.10 -8.36
C GLY A 45 2.40 -6.72 -9.84
N ARG A 46 1.52 -5.81 -10.27
CA ARG A 46 1.58 -5.18 -11.59
C ARG A 46 2.60 -4.04 -11.54
N GLY A 47 3.87 -4.42 -11.53
CA GLY A 47 5.03 -3.54 -11.69
C GLY A 47 5.66 -3.73 -13.06
#